data_AF-A0A7S3H9X8-F1
#
_entry.id   AF-A0A7S3H9X8-F1
#
_cell.length_a   1.000
_cell.length_b   1.000
_cell.length_c   1.000
_cell.angle_alpha   90.00
_cell.angle_beta   90.00
_cell.angle_gamma   90.00
#
_symmetry.space_group_name_H-M   'P 1'
#
loop_
_entity.id
_entity.type
_entity.pdbx_description
1 polymer ?
#
loop_
_entity_poly.entity_id
_entity_poly.type
_entity_poly.pdbx_seq_one_letter_code
_entity_poly.pdbx_strand_id
1 'polypeptide(L)'
;AAAVAAVRVGGGVMAPPVDTSGRKHRQDDTRRREARREAAGARGAARKERASQDQEMLSLQQRLEGHYSDMKNFIRTRAEPTIFYLPKKHTSKTEKSLAETRTAIEQKIRALKGHLKATSYEAGGDEAEASVEDDEEEEEEELEEGEEEDSSVVSSEEQPVAARKRRR
;
A
#
# COMPACT_ATOMS: atom_id res chain seq x y z
N ALA A 1 -87.69 54.93 -14.89
CA ALA A 1 -87.85 53.95 -15.99
C ALA A 1 -86.65 53.01 -15.96
N ALA A 2 -86.86 51.78 -15.48
CA ALA A 2 -86.67 50.51 -16.21
C ALA A 2 -85.19 50.15 -16.46
N ALA A 3 -84.62 49.21 -15.68
CA ALA A 3 -84.42 47.78 -16.01
C ALA A 3 -83.45 47.60 -17.20
N VAL A 4 -82.36 46.82 -17.11
CA VAL A 4 -82.35 45.37 -17.30
C VAL A 4 -81.17 44.72 -16.56
N ALA A 5 -81.46 43.75 -15.69
CA ALA A 5 -80.47 42.87 -15.06
C ALA A 5 -80.28 41.61 -15.93
N ALA A 6 -79.04 41.33 -16.34
CA ALA A 6 -78.68 40.13 -17.10
C ALA A 6 -78.45 38.96 -16.15
N VAL A 7 -79.42 38.04 -16.10
CA VAL A 7 -79.34 36.76 -15.40
C VAL A 7 -78.48 35.80 -16.22
N ARG A 8 -77.28 35.49 -15.74
CA ARG A 8 -76.39 34.47 -16.31
C ARG A 8 -76.77 33.12 -15.70
N VAL A 9 -77.49 32.31 -16.47
CA VAL A 9 -77.86 30.93 -16.10
C VAL A 9 -76.61 30.07 -16.14
N GLY A 10 -76.10 29.69 -14.97
CA GLY A 10 -75.02 28.73 -14.81
C GLY A 10 -75.52 27.31 -15.04
N GLY A 11 -75.26 26.77 -16.23
CA GLY A 11 -75.42 25.35 -16.51
C GLY A 11 -74.30 24.55 -15.87
N GLY A 12 -74.53 24.05 -14.65
CA GLY A 12 -73.66 23.09 -13.97
C GLY A 12 -73.75 21.73 -14.64
N VAL A 13 -72.89 21.49 -15.64
CA VAL A 13 -72.66 20.14 -16.18
C VAL A 13 -72.01 19.31 -15.08
N MET A 14 -72.78 18.41 -14.47
CA MET A 14 -72.30 17.48 -13.46
C MET A 14 -71.39 16.46 -14.13
N ALA A 15 -70.08 16.73 -14.10
CA ALA A 15 -69.08 15.83 -14.63
C ALA A 15 -69.08 14.51 -13.84
N PRO A 16 -69.01 13.34 -14.52
CA PRO A 16 -68.96 12.05 -13.83
C PRO A 16 -67.71 11.96 -12.93
N PRO A 17 -67.80 11.25 -11.79
CA PRO A 17 -66.66 11.07 -10.90
C PRO A 17 -65.55 10.31 -11.65
N VAL A 18 -64.45 11.00 -11.92
CA VAL A 18 -63.25 10.37 -12.49
C VAL A 18 -62.64 9.45 -11.44
N ASP A 19 -62.54 8.17 -11.77
CA ASP A 19 -61.89 7.17 -10.93
C ASP A 19 -60.39 7.48 -10.84
N THR A 20 -59.98 8.08 -9.72
CA THR A 20 -58.59 8.48 -9.46
C THR A 20 -57.75 7.36 -8.85
N SER A 21 -58.35 6.19 -8.57
CA SER A 21 -57.69 5.07 -7.88
C SER A 21 -56.50 4.51 -8.67
N GLY A 22 -56.58 4.47 -10.01
CA GLY A 22 -55.48 4.03 -10.87
C GLY A 22 -54.27 4.98 -10.96
N ARG A 23 -54.40 6.23 -10.52
CA ARG A 23 -53.33 7.24 -10.61
C ARG A 23 -52.28 7.10 -9.51
N LYS A 24 -52.66 6.61 -8.34
CA LYS A 24 -51.75 6.40 -7.20
C LYS A 24 -50.82 5.21 -7.44
N HIS A 25 -51.34 4.09 -7.93
CA HIS A 25 -50.54 2.88 -8.11
C HIS A 25 -49.39 3.08 -9.12
N ARG A 26 -49.61 3.87 -10.17
CA ARG A 26 -48.57 4.19 -11.17
C ARG A 26 -47.43 5.05 -10.61
N GLN A 27 -47.68 5.89 -9.60
CA GLN A 27 -46.63 6.72 -9.00
C GLN A 27 -45.70 5.91 -8.10
N ASP A 28 -46.24 4.92 -7.38
CA ASP A 28 -45.44 4.08 -6.48
C ASP A 28 -44.45 3.18 -7.24
N ASP A 29 -44.85 2.66 -8.39
CA ASP A 29 -43.96 1.84 -9.23
C ASP A 29 -42.79 2.65 -9.81
N THR A 30 -43.04 3.91 -10.19
CA THR A 30 -41.97 4.79 -10.68
C THR A 30 -40.94 5.10 -9.59
N ARG A 31 -41.39 5.43 -8.37
CA ARG A 31 -40.51 5.68 -7.23
C ARG A 31 -39.70 4.46 -6.84
N ARG A 32 -40.32 3.27 -6.84
CA ARG A 32 -39.63 2.02 -6.50
C ARG A 32 -38.56 1.66 -7.54
N ARG A 33 -38.79 1.97 -8.82
CA ARG A 33 -37.80 1.77 -9.89
C ARG A 33 -36.63 2.75 -9.80
N GLU A 34 -36.90 4.02 -9.47
CA GLU A 34 -35.87 5.04 -9.26
C GLU A 34 -34.99 4.71 -8.05
N ALA A 35 -35.59 4.38 -6.90
CA ALA A 35 -34.85 3.98 -5.69
C ALA A 35 -33.95 2.75 -5.93
N ARG A 36 -34.41 1.76 -6.70
CA ARG A 36 -33.58 0.62 -7.10
C ARG A 36 -32.41 1.01 -8.00
N ARG A 37 -32.63 1.95 -8.92
CA ARG A 37 -31.59 2.46 -9.83
C ARG A 37 -30.54 3.27 -9.06
N GLU A 38 -30.97 4.10 -8.12
CA GLU A 38 -30.07 4.85 -7.23
C GLU A 38 -29.26 3.91 -6.33
N ALA A 39 -29.90 2.94 -5.68
CA ALA A 39 -29.21 1.95 -4.85
C ALA A 39 -28.20 1.11 -5.66
N ALA A 40 -28.55 0.70 -6.89
CA ALA A 40 -27.63 0.01 -7.78
C ALA A 40 -26.47 0.90 -8.23
N GLY A 41 -26.73 2.19 -8.50
CA GLY A 41 -25.71 3.18 -8.84
C GLY A 41 -24.74 3.43 -7.69
N ALA A 42 -25.24 3.62 -6.46
CA ALA A 42 -24.44 3.83 -5.26
C ALA A 42 -23.55 2.62 -4.96
N ARG A 43 -24.09 1.40 -5.06
CA ARG A 43 -23.29 0.16 -4.90
C ARG A 43 -22.22 0.02 -5.98
N GLY A 44 -22.54 0.37 -7.22
CA GLY A 44 -21.60 0.36 -8.33
C GLY A 44 -20.46 1.37 -8.15
N ALA A 45 -20.76 2.57 -7.68
CA ALA A 45 -19.78 3.61 -7.38
C ALA A 45 -18.86 3.18 -6.23
N ALA A 46 -19.42 2.72 -5.11
CA ALA A 46 -18.64 2.24 -3.96
C ALA A 46 -17.70 1.08 -4.33
N ARG A 47 -18.15 0.14 -5.19
CA ARG A 47 -17.29 -0.95 -5.67
C ARG A 47 -16.13 -0.45 -6.53
N LYS A 48 -16.38 0.54 -7.40
CA LYS A 48 -15.33 1.13 -8.24
C LYS A 48 -14.32 1.90 -7.40
N GLU A 49 -14.78 2.64 -6.42
CA GLU A 49 -13.94 3.41 -5.50
C GLU A 49 -13.01 2.51 -4.68
N ARG A 50 -13.54 1.42 -4.10
CA ARG A 50 -12.72 0.41 -3.43
C ARG A 50 -11.67 -0.19 -4.36
N ALA A 51 -12.07 -0.58 -5.58
CA ALA A 51 -11.14 -1.14 -6.55
C ALA A 51 -10.03 -0.14 -6.96
N SER A 52 -10.32 1.16 -7.06
CA SER A 52 -9.29 2.17 -7.31
C SER A 52 -8.35 2.33 -6.12
N GLN A 53 -8.86 2.34 -4.89
CA GLN A 53 -8.04 2.43 -3.68
C GLN A 53 -7.11 1.22 -3.56
N ASP A 54 -7.60 0.01 -3.83
CA ASP A 54 -6.79 -1.21 -3.83
C ASP A 54 -5.64 -1.14 -4.86
N GLN A 55 -5.92 -0.63 -6.06
CA GLN A 55 -4.90 -0.44 -7.09
C GLN A 55 -3.83 0.58 -6.69
N GLU A 56 -4.24 1.70 -6.08
CA GLU A 56 -3.32 2.71 -5.56
C GLU A 56 -2.43 2.15 -4.46
N MET A 57 -3.00 1.38 -3.53
CA MET A 57 -2.27 0.72 -2.45
C MET A 57 -1.26 -0.30 -2.97
N LEU A 58 -1.62 -1.12 -3.95
CA LEU A 58 -0.70 -2.07 -4.59
C LEU A 58 0.42 -1.34 -5.35
N SER A 59 0.11 -0.25 -6.03
CA SER A 59 1.12 0.57 -6.72
C SER A 59 2.12 1.18 -5.73
N LEU A 60 1.61 1.71 -4.61
CA LEU A 60 2.44 2.24 -3.53
C LEU A 60 3.35 1.15 -2.96
N GLN A 61 2.81 -0.04 -2.68
CA GLN A 61 3.59 -1.17 -2.19
C GLN A 61 4.74 -1.51 -3.13
N GLN A 62 4.47 -1.70 -4.43
CA GLN A 62 5.50 -2.03 -5.42
C GLN A 62 6.60 -0.97 -5.49
N ARG A 63 6.23 0.32 -5.44
CA ARG A 63 7.20 1.43 -5.44
C ARG A 63 8.09 1.41 -4.20
N LEU A 64 7.52 1.15 -3.03
CA LEU A 64 8.26 1.06 -1.78
C LEU A 64 9.19 -0.17 -1.79
N GLU A 65 8.70 -1.32 -2.22
CA GLU A 65 9.52 -2.54 -2.35
C GLU A 65 10.71 -2.33 -3.29
N GLY A 66 10.49 -1.69 -4.45
CA GLY A 66 11.55 -1.33 -5.38
C GLY A 66 12.57 -0.39 -4.73
N HIS A 67 12.09 0.68 -4.09
CA HIS A 67 12.96 1.65 -3.42
C HIS A 67 13.84 1.00 -2.33
N TYR A 68 13.25 0.17 -1.46
CA TYR A 68 14.00 -0.52 -0.43
C TYR A 68 14.95 -1.57 -1.01
N SER A 69 14.59 -2.23 -2.11
CA SER A 69 15.49 -3.17 -2.78
C SER A 69 16.77 -2.50 -3.27
N ASP A 70 16.68 -1.29 -3.79
CA ASP A 70 17.84 -0.49 -4.20
C ASP A 70 18.72 -0.09 -2.99
N MET A 71 18.09 0.12 -1.83
CA MET A 71 18.78 0.50 -0.58
C MET A 71 19.62 -0.63 0.05
N LYS A 72 19.42 -1.90 -0.34
CA LYS A 72 20.17 -3.06 0.18
C LYS A 72 21.68 -2.98 -0.04
N ASN A 73 22.12 -2.15 -0.98
CA ASN A 73 23.53 -1.98 -1.32
C ASN A 73 24.21 -0.89 -0.49
N PHE A 74 23.48 -0.17 0.36
CA PHE A 74 24.03 0.90 1.17
C PHE A 74 24.09 0.49 2.63
N ILE A 75 25.08 0.98 3.36
CA ILE A 75 25.25 0.73 4.79
C ILE A 75 24.44 1.78 5.56
N ARG A 76 23.59 1.32 6.49
CA ARG A 76 22.88 2.21 7.43
C ARG A 76 23.80 2.66 8.56
N THR A 77 23.80 3.95 8.87
CA THR A 77 24.46 4.48 10.07
C THR A 77 23.57 4.39 11.30
N ARG A 78 24.16 4.29 12.49
CA ARG A 78 23.44 4.41 13.77
C ARG A 78 23.16 5.86 14.21
N ALA A 79 23.49 6.83 13.36
CA ALA A 79 23.21 8.24 13.63
C ALA A 79 21.74 8.58 13.37
N GLU A 80 21.25 9.62 14.03
CA GLU A 80 19.92 10.19 13.79
C GLU A 80 20.06 11.55 13.10
N PRO A 81 19.52 11.76 11.89
CA PRO A 81 18.73 10.81 11.10
C PRO A 81 19.59 9.67 10.51
N THR A 82 18.96 8.52 10.23
CA THR A 82 19.63 7.39 9.56
C THR A 82 20.14 7.81 8.19
N ILE A 83 21.45 7.74 7.98
CA ILE A 83 22.09 8.00 6.70
C ILE A 83 22.50 6.68 6.07
N PHE A 84 22.36 6.60 4.75
CA PHE A 84 22.82 5.48 3.94
C PHE A 84 24.05 5.92 3.16
N TYR A 85 25.13 5.14 3.23
CA TYR A 85 26.36 5.45 2.49
C TYR A 85 26.95 4.18 1.86
N LEU A 86 27.73 4.39 0.79
CA LEU A 86 28.45 3.33 0.09
C LEU A 86 29.95 3.67 0.13
N PRO A 87 30.78 2.88 0.83
CA PRO A 87 32.21 3.12 0.84
C PRO A 87 32.83 2.78 -0.53
N LYS A 88 33.94 3.44 -0.88
CA LYS A 88 34.67 3.15 -2.13
C LYS A 88 35.36 1.78 -2.12
N LYS A 89 35.71 1.27 -0.93
CA LYS A 89 36.30 -0.04 -0.70
C LYS A 89 35.69 -0.63 0.55
N HIS A 90 35.28 -1.90 0.47
CA HIS A 90 34.78 -2.61 1.62
C HIS A 90 35.95 -3.17 2.45
N THR A 91 35.83 -3.02 3.75
CA THR A 91 36.60 -3.74 4.77
C THR A 91 35.70 -4.78 5.43
N SER A 92 36.29 -5.77 6.12
CA SER A 92 35.53 -6.81 6.84
C SER A 92 34.45 -6.24 7.76
N LYS A 93 34.72 -5.10 8.42
CA LYS A 93 33.74 -4.39 9.25
C LYS A 93 32.55 -3.86 8.43
N THR A 94 32.83 -3.20 7.30
CA THR A 94 31.77 -2.66 6.44
C THR A 94 30.97 -3.74 5.73
N GLU A 95 31.56 -4.90 5.46
CA GLU A 95 30.86 -6.07 4.90
C GLU A 95 29.86 -6.62 5.90
N LYS A 96 30.25 -6.76 7.18
CA LYS A 96 29.31 -7.12 8.26
C LYS A 96 28.17 -6.12 8.37
N SER A 97 28.46 -4.81 8.39
CA SER A 97 27.41 -3.78 8.44
C SER A 97 26.53 -3.75 7.18
N LEU A 98 27.05 -4.14 6.01
CA LEU A 98 26.27 -4.29 4.79
C LEU A 98 25.31 -5.48 4.90
N ALA A 99 25.77 -6.62 5.40
CA ALA A 99 24.94 -7.80 5.66
C ALA A 99 23.80 -7.46 6.65
N GLU A 100 24.12 -6.83 7.78
CA GLU A 100 23.13 -6.35 8.75
C GLU A 100 22.09 -5.41 8.11
N THR A 101 22.53 -4.55 7.19
CA THR A 101 21.61 -3.63 6.50
C THR A 101 20.69 -4.38 5.54
N ARG A 102 21.19 -5.39 4.82
CA ARG A 102 20.37 -6.23 3.94
C ARG A 102 19.26 -6.92 4.71
N THR A 103 19.59 -7.57 5.82
CA THR A 103 18.61 -8.26 6.67
C THR A 103 17.54 -7.29 7.17
N ALA A 104 17.94 -6.12 7.67
CA ALA A 104 16.98 -5.13 8.17
C ALA A 104 16.06 -4.56 7.08
N ILE A 105 16.60 -4.35 5.87
CA ILE A 105 15.81 -3.88 4.73
C ILE A 105 14.83 -4.98 4.27
N GLU A 106 15.22 -6.24 4.31
CA GLU A 106 14.35 -7.37 3.97
C GLU A 106 13.23 -7.56 4.99
N GLN A 107 13.54 -7.45 6.28
CA GLN A 107 12.52 -7.37 7.33
C GLN A 107 11.57 -6.20 7.10
N LYS A 108 12.06 -5.02 6.71
CA LYS A 108 11.21 -3.87 6.39
C LYS A 108 10.29 -4.13 5.20
N ILE A 109 10.80 -4.75 4.13
CA ILE A 109 10.00 -5.17 2.97
C ILE A 109 8.92 -6.17 3.39
N ARG A 110 9.27 -7.16 4.22
CA ARG A 110 8.31 -8.15 4.75
C ARG A 110 7.21 -7.48 5.58
N ALA A 111 7.58 -6.56 6.47
CA ALA A 111 6.63 -5.80 7.28
C ALA A 111 5.68 -4.94 6.44
N LEU A 112 6.18 -4.28 5.38
CA LEU A 112 5.35 -3.48 4.47
C LEU A 112 4.27 -4.31 3.77
N LYS A 113 4.61 -5.55 3.36
CA LYS A 113 3.66 -6.49 2.75
C LYS A 113 2.51 -6.85 3.69
N GLY A 114 2.77 -6.91 5.00
CA GLY A 114 1.73 -7.17 6.02
C GLY A 114 0.90 -5.93 6.33
N HIS A 115 1.57 -4.80 6.59
CA HIS A 115 0.90 -3.58 7.08
C HIS A 115 -0.06 -2.96 6.04
N LEU A 116 0.34 -2.93 4.76
CA LEU A 116 -0.49 -2.34 3.71
C LEU A 116 -1.75 -3.18 3.42
N LYS A 117 -1.67 -4.50 3.61
CA LYS A 117 -2.85 -5.39 3.56
C LYS A 117 -3.79 -5.09 4.73
N ALA A 118 -3.29 -5.02 5.95
CA ALA A 118 -4.11 -4.74 7.14
C ALA A 118 -4.89 -3.42 7.02
N THR A 119 -4.25 -2.35 6.53
CA THR A 119 -4.92 -1.05 6.33
C THR A 119 -6.05 -1.06 5.30
N SER A 120 -6.03 -1.97 4.32
CA SER A 120 -7.14 -2.10 3.35
C SER A 120 -8.39 -2.74 3.94
N TYR A 121 -8.27 -3.54 5.01
CA TYR A 121 -9.41 -4.20 5.66
C TYR A 121 -10.07 -3.33 6.73
N GLU A 122 -9.30 -2.50 7.44
CA GLU A 122 -9.79 -1.60 8.49
C GLU A 122 -10.72 -0.48 7.96
N ALA A 123 -10.55 -0.02 6.71
CA ALA A 123 -11.44 0.98 6.11
C ALA A 123 -12.79 0.39 5.65
N GLY A 124 -12.98 -0.93 5.75
CA GLY A 124 -14.01 -1.69 5.06
C GLY A 124 -14.96 -2.52 5.92
N GLY A 125 -14.85 -2.49 7.25
CA GLY A 125 -15.84 -3.09 8.17
C GLY A 125 -15.66 -4.59 8.47
N ASP A 126 -16.04 -4.89 9.72
CA ASP A 126 -16.09 -6.15 10.47
C ASP A 126 -14.78 -6.64 11.11
N GLU A 127 -14.79 -6.54 12.45
CA GLU A 127 -13.87 -7.17 13.39
C GLU A 127 -13.69 -8.65 13.04
N ALA A 128 -12.50 -9.02 12.59
CA ALA A 128 -12.04 -10.40 12.61
C ALA A 128 -10.64 -10.39 13.23
N GLU A 129 -10.57 -10.94 14.44
CA GLU A 129 -9.43 -10.93 15.32
C GLU A 129 -8.10 -11.26 14.62
N ALA A 130 -7.11 -10.45 14.98
CA ALA A 130 -5.71 -10.71 14.74
C ALA A 130 -5.22 -11.86 15.63
N SER A 131 -4.78 -12.94 14.99
CA SER A 131 -3.78 -13.87 15.53
C SER A 131 -2.67 -13.97 14.50
N VAL A 132 -1.79 -12.98 14.47
CA VAL A 132 -0.49 -13.13 13.82
C VAL A 132 0.42 -13.72 14.88
N GLU A 133 0.60 -15.03 14.79
CA GLU A 133 1.65 -15.74 15.50
C GLU A 133 2.99 -15.12 15.08
N ASP A 134 3.67 -14.61 16.09
CA ASP A 134 5.02 -14.09 16.08
C ASP A 134 5.95 -15.28 15.86
N ASP A 135 6.29 -15.52 14.60
CA ASP A 135 7.29 -16.51 14.18
C ASP A 135 8.69 -15.93 14.46
N GLU A 136 9.02 -15.86 15.75
CA GLU A 136 10.38 -15.71 16.26
C GLU A 136 11.16 -17.02 16.01
N GLU A 137 11.51 -17.30 14.76
CA GLU A 137 12.61 -18.23 14.48
C GLU A 137 13.93 -17.49 14.74
N GLU A 138 14.39 -17.58 16.00
CA GLU A 138 15.79 -17.41 16.40
C GLU A 138 16.65 -18.43 15.62
N GLU A 139 17.18 -18.04 14.45
CA GLU A 139 18.38 -18.65 13.91
C GLU A 139 19.58 -18.17 14.75
N GLU A 140 19.85 -18.87 15.85
CA GLU A 140 21.18 -18.92 16.45
C GLU A 140 22.16 -19.53 15.44
N GLU A 141 22.74 -18.71 14.56
CA GLU A 141 23.97 -19.07 13.85
C GLU A 141 25.10 -19.15 14.87
N GLU A 142 25.26 -20.33 15.44
CA GLU A 142 26.45 -20.81 16.15
C GLU A 142 27.64 -20.70 15.17
N LEU A 143 28.34 -19.57 15.22
CA LEU A 143 29.61 -19.36 14.53
C LEU A 143 30.64 -20.29 15.16
N GLU A 144 30.75 -21.50 14.60
CA GLU A 144 31.83 -22.45 14.83
C GLU A 144 33.17 -21.74 14.60
N GLU A 145 33.89 -21.47 15.69
CA GLU A 145 35.27 -20.99 15.68
C GLU A 145 36.14 -22.05 15.00
N GLY A 146 36.41 -21.85 13.72
CA GLY A 146 37.46 -22.55 13.00
C GLY A 146 38.82 -22.22 13.59
N GLU A 147 39.26 -23.01 14.55
CA GLU A 147 40.66 -23.19 14.92
C GLU A 147 41.43 -23.73 13.71
N GLU A 148 42.05 -22.85 12.92
CA GLU A 148 43.15 -23.24 12.06
C GLU A 148 44.46 -23.10 12.83
N GLU A 149 44.82 -24.18 13.54
CA GLU A 149 46.22 -24.54 13.72
C GLU A 149 46.75 -25.22 12.45
N ASP A 150 48.07 -25.12 12.27
CA ASP A 150 48.93 -25.68 11.22
C ASP A 150 49.13 -24.76 9.99
N SER A 151 50.33 -24.29 9.64
CA SER A 151 51.61 -25.01 9.68
C SER A 151 52.79 -24.05 9.44
N SER A 152 53.89 -24.31 10.15
CA SER A 152 55.30 -24.25 9.71
C SER A 152 55.71 -23.27 8.58
N VAL A 153 56.64 -22.33 8.82
CA VAL A 153 58.09 -22.50 8.56
C VAL A 153 58.33 -22.94 7.10
N VAL A 154 58.90 -22.14 6.17
CA VAL A 154 60.34 -21.83 6.06
C VAL A 154 60.59 -20.65 5.08
N SER A 155 61.50 -19.76 5.47
CA SER A 155 62.64 -19.21 4.70
C SER A 155 62.52 -19.00 3.17
N SER A 156 62.73 -17.77 2.69
CA SER A 156 64.00 -17.35 2.01
C SER A 156 63.89 -16.01 1.26
N GLU A 157 65.01 -15.30 1.26
CA GLU A 157 65.47 -14.33 0.26
C GLU A 157 64.89 -12.90 0.21
N GLU A 158 65.42 -12.13 1.15
CA GLU A 158 66.00 -10.81 0.92
C GLU A 158 66.66 -10.66 -0.48
N GLN A 159 66.07 -9.84 -1.37
CA GLN A 159 66.77 -9.27 -2.51
C GLN A 159 66.93 -7.76 -2.33
N PRO A 160 68.17 -7.23 -2.31
CA PRO A 160 68.42 -5.81 -2.19
C PRO A 160 68.51 -5.12 -3.57
N VAL A 161 68.02 -3.88 -3.59
CA VAL A 161 68.48 -2.70 -4.32
C VAL A 161 68.82 -2.81 -5.83
N ALA A 162 68.04 -2.10 -6.64
CA ALA A 162 68.57 -1.47 -7.85
C ALA A 162 68.00 -0.05 -8.02
N ALA A 163 68.73 0.91 -7.45
CA ALA A 163 68.58 2.33 -7.73
C ALA A 163 68.86 2.60 -9.22
N ARG A 164 67.84 2.99 -9.99
CA ARG A 164 68.01 3.46 -11.36
C ARG A 164 68.16 4.98 -11.38
N LYS A 165 69.41 5.44 -11.40
CA LYS A 165 69.83 6.82 -11.61
C LYS A 165 70.22 7.02 -13.08
N ARG A 166 69.50 7.92 -13.76
CA ARG A 166 69.92 8.87 -14.82
C ARG A 166 70.51 8.35 -16.14
N ARG A 167 69.84 8.72 -17.24
CA ARG A 167 70.40 9.15 -18.53
C ARG A 167 69.43 10.25 -19.05
N ARG A 168 69.83 11.36 -19.62
CA ARG A 168 71.09 12.08 -19.78
C ARG A 168 70.68 13.53 -20.03
#